data_AF-A0A829GGQ2-F1
#
_entry.id   AF-A0A829GGQ2-F1
#
_cell.length_a   1.000
_cell.length_b   1.000
_cell.length_c   1.000
_cell.angle_alpha   90.00
_cell.angle_beta   90.00
_cell.angle_gamma   90.00
#
_symmetry.space_group_name_H-M   'P 1'
#
loop_
_entity.id
_entity.type
_entity.pdbx_description
1 polymer ?
#
loop_
_entity_poly.entity_id
_entity_poly.type
_entity_poly.pdbx_seq_one_letter_code
_entity_poly.pdbx_strand_id
1 'polypeptide(L)'
;IPYSSAKVADIFELESGVISDRRGNSLTSKIYTSKKQGRKELLLGYKDSIKISWIPKQKSSSPMEKVRIHFTPRGDFSQRLADVSLLLEYLRTPTKPTSKEAEKWNTFIDALTQQEARLRAIIEDLKVLNIPISLNPDNLKDDEIKSLNNLQRVLHNDLVVKPLDQHVNMTLASKKYDFFIHENRIINYFTPAFPKHYIVQIDDEKGNPTIVNPYTGIYENLEQYPNFSIDLVIKGFGDAPYDKPEIANYYNQYVLNLLLDFDRSGEAKILSLAEIIFKKVENNLPREIATINSAQIKKRISGILGLSALKSLIPLTDSKDQLIQFAAFVLLEQKEEVLKRWQDFSPDQQTEMKEWPIFHLAAPMIS
;
A
#
# COMPACT_ATOMS: atom_id res chain seq x y z
N ILE A 1 -17.26 16.14 -11.55
CA ILE A 1 -17.28 14.66 -11.57
C ILE A 1 -16.58 14.16 -10.31
N PRO A 2 -17.23 14.11 -9.14
CA PRO A 2 -16.60 13.64 -7.92
C PRO A 2 -16.98 12.19 -7.60
N TYR A 3 -16.12 11.53 -6.82
CA TYR A 3 -16.48 10.43 -5.92
C TYR A 3 -17.35 10.97 -4.78
N SER A 4 -18.47 11.61 -5.08
CA SER A 4 -19.42 12.01 -4.05
C SER A 4 -20.29 10.81 -3.71
N SER A 5 -20.60 10.66 -2.42
CA SER A 5 -21.75 9.87 -1.98
C SER A 5 -22.98 10.45 -2.69
N ALA A 6 -23.36 9.87 -3.84
CA ALA A 6 -24.69 10.08 -4.35
C ALA A 6 -25.60 9.40 -3.32
N LYS A 7 -26.18 10.20 -2.42
CA LYS A 7 -27.38 9.78 -1.70
C LYS A 7 -28.44 9.63 -2.77
N VAL A 8 -28.59 8.42 -3.29
CA VAL A 8 -29.70 8.11 -4.18
C VAL A 8 -30.86 7.73 -3.27
N ALA A 9 -31.77 8.67 -3.05
CA ALA A 9 -32.91 8.51 -2.16
C ALA A 9 -34.18 8.87 -2.92
N ASP A 10 -35.16 7.96 -2.95
CA ASP A 10 -36.43 8.24 -3.60
C ASP A 10 -37.62 7.47 -2.99
N ILE A 11 -38.83 7.84 -3.40
CA ILE A 11 -40.12 7.35 -2.89
C ILE A 11 -40.94 6.77 -4.05
N PHE A 12 -41.42 5.53 -3.89
CA PHE A 12 -42.19 4.79 -4.90
C PHE A 12 -43.42 4.11 -4.30
N GLU A 13 -44.53 4.05 -5.03
CA GLU A 13 -45.69 3.20 -4.72
C GLU A 13 -45.56 1.86 -5.47
N LEU A 14 -45.48 0.75 -4.73
CA LEU A 14 -45.39 -0.61 -5.29
C LEU A 14 -46.66 -1.40 -4.97
N GLU A 15 -47.17 -2.17 -5.94
CA GLU A 15 -48.20 -3.17 -5.67
C GLU A 15 -47.60 -4.32 -4.84
N SER A 16 -48.32 -4.76 -3.81
CA SER A 16 -47.89 -5.70 -2.77
C SER A 16 -47.01 -6.85 -3.25
N GLY A 17 -45.95 -7.17 -2.51
CA GLY A 17 -45.17 -8.39 -2.72
C GLY A 17 -44.14 -8.59 -1.62
N VAL A 18 -43.98 -9.84 -1.18
CA VAL A 18 -42.90 -10.27 -0.30
C VAL A 18 -41.56 -9.76 -0.85
N ILE A 19 -40.70 -9.22 0.00
CA ILE A 19 -39.33 -8.84 -0.39
C ILE A 19 -38.51 -10.14 -0.52
N SER A 20 -38.51 -10.70 -1.72
CA SER A 20 -37.78 -11.90 -2.11
C SER A 20 -36.86 -11.60 -3.28
N ASP A 21 -35.74 -12.31 -3.39
CA ASP A 21 -34.89 -12.25 -4.58
C ASP A 21 -35.60 -12.84 -5.82
N ARG A 22 -34.94 -12.80 -6.99
CA ARG A 22 -35.46 -13.36 -8.25
C ARG A 22 -35.70 -14.87 -8.19
N ARG A 23 -35.18 -15.56 -7.18
CA ARG A 23 -35.31 -17.00 -6.95
C ARG A 23 -36.36 -17.33 -5.87
N GLY A 24 -37.06 -16.32 -5.34
CA GLY A 24 -38.06 -16.48 -4.29
C GLY A 24 -37.47 -16.65 -2.89
N ASN A 25 -36.16 -16.46 -2.70
CA ASN A 25 -35.55 -16.54 -1.37
C ASN A 25 -35.87 -15.27 -0.58
N SER A 26 -36.22 -15.44 0.70
CA SER A 26 -36.37 -14.32 1.62
C SER A 26 -35.00 -13.68 1.87
N LEU A 27 -34.89 -12.37 1.66
CA LEU A 27 -33.65 -11.65 1.96
C LEU A 27 -33.46 -11.59 3.49
N THR A 28 -32.41 -12.25 4.01
CA THR A 28 -32.05 -12.20 5.44
C THR A 28 -31.76 -10.76 5.82
N SER A 29 -32.59 -10.20 6.69
CA SER A 29 -32.64 -8.76 6.93
C SER A 29 -33.03 -8.45 8.36
N LYS A 30 -32.59 -7.29 8.85
CA LYS A 30 -33.11 -6.74 10.11
C LYS A 30 -34.37 -5.96 9.78
N ILE A 31 -35.51 -6.43 10.27
CA ILE A 31 -36.79 -5.71 10.16
C ILE A 31 -36.98 -4.88 11.42
N TYR A 32 -37.02 -3.56 11.27
CA TYR A 32 -37.32 -2.64 12.37
C TYR A 32 -38.75 -2.11 12.22
N THR A 33 -39.47 -1.99 13.34
CA THR A 33 -40.81 -1.36 13.37
C THR A 33 -40.78 -0.15 14.30
N SER A 34 -41.08 1.04 13.76
CA SER A 34 -41.17 2.27 14.57
C SER A 34 -42.46 2.27 15.40
N LYS A 35 -42.33 2.29 16.73
CA LYS A 35 -43.46 2.31 17.69
C LYS A 35 -44.34 3.55 17.58
N LYS A 36 -43.84 4.68 17.06
CA LYS A 36 -44.58 5.95 16.94
C LYS A 36 -45.34 6.14 15.62
N GLN A 37 -44.93 5.46 14.54
CA GLN A 37 -45.45 5.71 13.18
C GLN A 37 -45.91 4.46 12.43
N GLY A 38 -45.72 3.25 12.99
CA GLY A 38 -46.06 1.99 12.31
C GLY A 38 -45.19 1.64 11.09
N ARG A 39 -44.19 2.49 10.76
CA ARG A 39 -43.26 2.30 9.65
C ARG A 39 -42.39 1.07 9.88
N LYS A 40 -42.27 0.22 8.86
CA LYS A 40 -41.34 -0.90 8.79
C LYS A 40 -40.13 -0.53 7.94
N GLU A 41 -38.97 -1.06 8.31
CA GLU A 41 -37.70 -0.83 7.61
C GLU A 41 -36.96 -2.15 7.44
N LEU A 42 -36.45 -2.38 6.22
CA LEU A 42 -35.56 -3.46 5.84
C LEU A 42 -34.17 -2.86 5.61
N LEU A 43 -33.18 -3.38 6.32
CA LEU A 43 -31.79 -3.01 6.13
C LEU A 43 -31.04 -4.16 5.44
N LEU A 44 -30.32 -3.82 4.36
CA LEU A 44 -29.54 -4.74 3.54
C LEU A 44 -28.16 -4.12 3.21
N GLY A 45 -27.27 -4.94 2.68
CA GLY A 45 -25.96 -4.52 2.20
C GLY A 45 -24.93 -4.24 3.29
N TYR A 46 -23.71 -3.86 2.90
CA TYR A 46 -22.62 -3.64 3.83
C TYR A 46 -22.89 -2.46 4.78
N LYS A 47 -22.84 -2.73 6.09
CA LYS A 47 -23.16 -1.74 7.14
C LYS A 47 -24.49 -1.00 6.87
N ASP A 48 -25.54 -1.72 6.48
CA ASP A 48 -26.89 -1.16 6.24
C ASP A 48 -26.89 -0.05 5.16
N SER A 49 -26.12 -0.23 4.09
CA SER A 49 -26.01 0.70 2.95
C SER A 49 -27.31 0.85 2.16
N ILE A 50 -28.18 -0.15 2.20
CA ILE A 50 -29.49 -0.16 1.53
C ILE A 50 -30.58 -0.18 2.59
N LYS A 51 -31.48 0.79 2.53
CA LYS A 51 -32.64 0.91 3.42
C LYS A 51 -33.92 1.02 2.63
N ILE A 52 -34.77 0.02 2.76
CA ILE A 52 -36.12 -0.01 2.18
C ILE A 52 -37.12 0.20 3.32
N SER A 53 -38.09 1.09 3.17
CA SER A 53 -39.03 1.38 4.25
C SER A 53 -40.45 1.62 3.76
N TRP A 54 -41.44 1.14 4.49
CA TRP A 54 -42.84 1.19 4.09
C TRP A 54 -43.75 1.39 5.30
N ILE A 55 -45.00 1.80 5.05
CA ILE A 55 -46.03 1.90 6.07
C ILE A 55 -47.10 0.85 5.74
N PRO A 56 -47.29 -0.18 6.58
CA PRO A 56 -48.32 -1.20 6.36
C PRO A 56 -49.71 -0.56 6.38
N LYS A 57 -50.56 -0.89 5.42
CA LYS A 57 -51.96 -0.41 5.41
C LYS A 57 -52.77 -1.05 6.54
N GLN A 58 -53.43 -0.24 7.36
CA GLN A 58 -54.55 -0.69 8.20
C GLN A 58 -55.82 -0.68 7.36
N LYS A 59 -56.33 -1.87 6.96
CA LYS A 59 -57.65 -2.12 6.35
C LYS A 59 -58.15 -1.01 5.39
N SER A 60 -57.66 -0.96 4.14
CA SER A 60 -58.32 -0.19 3.08
C SER A 60 -58.33 -0.92 1.74
N SER A 61 -59.33 -0.63 0.92
CA SER A 61 -59.70 -1.28 -0.34
C SER A 61 -58.76 -1.02 -1.53
N SER A 62 -57.55 -0.51 -1.30
CA SER A 62 -56.54 -0.28 -2.34
C SER A 62 -55.28 -1.12 -2.05
N PRO A 63 -54.78 -1.92 -3.00
CA PRO A 63 -53.70 -2.90 -2.78
C PRO A 63 -52.27 -2.33 -2.72
N MET A 64 -52.05 -1.03 -2.95
CA MET A 64 -50.70 -0.46 -3.11
C MET A 64 -50.03 -0.06 -1.78
N GLU A 65 -48.81 -0.53 -1.51
CA GLU A 65 -47.99 -0.09 -0.37
C GLU A 65 -46.95 0.95 -0.84
N LYS A 66 -46.82 2.08 -0.12
CA LYS A 66 -45.77 3.06 -0.43
C LYS A 66 -44.44 2.62 0.16
N VAL A 67 -43.42 2.50 -0.68
CA VAL A 67 -42.07 2.06 -0.36
C VAL A 67 -41.06 3.19 -0.61
N ARG A 68 -40.14 3.43 0.32
CA ARG A 68 -39.02 4.36 0.14
C ARG A 68 -37.72 3.60 0.15
N ILE A 69 -36.89 3.84 -0.86
CA ILE A 69 -35.59 3.18 -1.02
C ILE A 69 -34.52 4.25 -0.85
N HIS A 70 -33.59 4.02 0.07
CA HIS A 70 -32.44 4.87 0.31
C HIS A 70 -31.19 4.03 0.13
N PHE A 71 -30.30 4.48 -0.75
CA PHE A 71 -28.99 3.89 -0.94
C PHE A 71 -27.89 4.88 -0.52
N THR A 72 -27.04 4.43 0.39
CA THR A 72 -25.86 5.16 0.86
C THR A 72 -24.65 4.24 0.71
N PRO A 73 -23.78 4.47 -0.30
CA PRO A 73 -22.59 3.65 -0.50
C PRO A 73 -21.71 3.63 0.75
N ARG A 74 -21.28 2.44 1.18
CA ARG A 74 -20.41 2.24 2.35
C ARG A 74 -19.39 1.16 2.04
N GLY A 75 -18.24 1.22 2.72
CA GLY A 75 -17.19 0.20 2.59
C GLY A 75 -16.29 0.41 1.38
N ASP A 76 -15.50 -0.61 1.06
CA ASP A 76 -14.58 -0.61 -0.07
C ASP A 76 -15.31 -0.69 -1.43
N PHE A 77 -14.55 -0.62 -2.54
CA PHE A 77 -15.13 -0.66 -3.89
C PHE A 77 -15.88 -1.95 -4.19
N SER A 78 -15.40 -3.09 -3.70
CA SER A 78 -16.03 -4.39 -3.93
C SER A 78 -17.36 -4.50 -3.20
N GLN A 79 -17.41 -4.04 -1.95
CA GLN A 79 -18.62 -3.99 -1.13
C GLN A 79 -19.67 -3.07 -1.76
N ARG A 80 -19.26 -1.88 -2.21
CA ARG A 80 -20.16 -0.95 -2.92
C ARG A 80 -20.70 -1.54 -4.21
N LEU A 81 -19.88 -2.23 -4.99
CA LEU A 81 -20.32 -2.88 -6.23
C LEU A 81 -21.35 -3.97 -5.93
N ALA A 82 -21.10 -4.82 -4.94
CA ALA A 82 -22.03 -5.87 -4.53
C ALA A 82 -23.39 -5.29 -4.09
N ASP A 83 -23.37 -4.21 -3.29
CA ASP A 83 -24.60 -3.55 -2.84
C ASP A 83 -25.39 -2.91 -3.99
N VAL A 84 -24.71 -2.22 -4.93
CA VAL A 84 -25.38 -1.66 -6.12
C VAL A 84 -25.97 -2.75 -7.00
N SER A 85 -25.23 -3.83 -7.28
CA SER A 85 -25.71 -4.95 -8.10
C SER A 85 -26.91 -5.64 -7.44
N LEU A 86 -26.88 -5.85 -6.12
CA LEU A 86 -28.01 -6.41 -5.35
C LEU A 86 -29.25 -5.51 -5.47
N LEU A 87 -29.07 -4.20 -5.31
CA LEU A 87 -30.17 -3.25 -5.42
C LEU A 87 -30.74 -3.22 -6.85
N LEU A 88 -29.90 -3.20 -7.88
CA LEU A 88 -30.34 -3.27 -9.28
C LEU A 88 -31.07 -4.58 -9.60
N GLU A 89 -30.61 -5.70 -9.06
CA GLU A 89 -31.29 -6.99 -9.23
C GLU A 89 -32.72 -6.93 -8.69
N TYR A 90 -32.88 -6.36 -7.49
CA TYR A 90 -34.17 -6.15 -6.83
C TYR A 90 -35.08 -5.22 -7.65
N LEU A 91 -34.58 -4.06 -8.08
CA LEU A 91 -35.38 -3.05 -8.79
C LEU A 91 -35.76 -3.48 -10.22
N ARG A 92 -34.98 -4.36 -10.85
CA ARG A 92 -35.28 -4.88 -12.20
C ARG A 92 -36.23 -6.09 -12.18
N THR A 93 -36.72 -6.51 -11.01
CA THR A 93 -37.78 -7.51 -10.85
C THR A 93 -39.13 -6.89 -11.29
N PRO A 94 -40.12 -7.64 -11.81
CA PRO A 94 -41.35 -7.10 -12.42
C PRO A 94 -42.36 -6.38 -11.47
N THR A 95 -41.88 -5.74 -10.40
CA THR A 95 -42.64 -4.72 -9.66
C THR A 95 -42.69 -3.44 -10.49
N LYS A 96 -43.84 -3.17 -11.12
CA LYS A 96 -44.03 -1.97 -11.96
C LYS A 96 -44.35 -0.76 -11.08
N PRO A 97 -43.61 0.36 -11.18
CA PRO A 97 -44.01 1.61 -10.55
C PRO A 97 -45.33 2.11 -11.17
N THR A 98 -46.09 2.90 -10.42
CA THR A 98 -47.26 3.60 -10.97
C THR A 98 -46.85 4.52 -12.13
N SER A 99 -47.75 4.78 -13.07
CA SER A 99 -47.45 5.60 -14.27
C SER A 99 -46.93 7.01 -13.96
N LYS A 100 -47.25 7.57 -12.79
CA LYS A 100 -46.80 8.90 -12.33
C LYS A 100 -45.39 8.92 -11.75
N GLU A 101 -44.84 7.77 -11.37
CA GLU A 101 -43.52 7.65 -10.73
C GLU A 101 -42.50 6.90 -11.60
N ALA A 102 -42.94 6.40 -12.76
CA ALA A 102 -42.11 5.66 -13.71
C ALA A 102 -40.86 6.44 -14.16
N GLU A 103 -40.98 7.76 -14.39
CA GLU A 103 -39.85 8.60 -14.78
C GLU A 103 -38.77 8.70 -13.69
N LYS A 104 -39.19 8.90 -12.42
CA LYS A 104 -38.27 8.93 -11.28
C LYS A 104 -37.63 7.58 -11.02
N TRP A 105 -38.40 6.50 -11.16
CA TRP A 105 -37.91 5.13 -11.02
C TRP A 105 -36.85 4.80 -12.07
N ASN A 106 -37.10 5.16 -13.33
CA ASN A 106 -36.14 4.96 -14.40
C ASN A 106 -34.87 5.79 -14.16
N THR A 107 -35.01 7.07 -13.76
CA THR A 107 -33.86 7.92 -13.41
C THR A 107 -33.02 7.34 -12.27
N PHE A 108 -33.69 6.77 -11.26
CA PHE A 108 -33.03 6.09 -10.14
C PHE A 108 -32.26 4.84 -10.58
N ILE A 109 -32.88 4.00 -11.42
CA ILE A 109 -32.23 2.81 -12.01
C ILE A 109 -31.06 3.20 -12.90
N ASP A 110 -31.21 4.26 -13.70
CA ASP A 110 -30.16 4.75 -14.59
C ASP A 110 -28.95 5.24 -13.78
N ALA A 111 -29.19 5.99 -12.70
CA ALA A 111 -28.13 6.45 -11.79
C ALA A 111 -27.39 5.26 -11.15
N LEU A 112 -28.13 4.24 -10.67
CA LEU A 112 -27.52 3.02 -10.12
C LEU A 112 -26.74 2.22 -11.18
N THR A 113 -27.26 2.14 -12.41
CA THR A 113 -26.61 1.44 -13.53
C THR A 113 -25.29 2.14 -13.90
N GLN A 114 -25.28 3.47 -13.97
CA GLN A 114 -24.06 4.25 -14.18
C GLN A 114 -23.06 4.06 -13.02
N GLN A 115 -23.55 4.03 -11.78
CA GLN A 115 -22.71 3.79 -10.61
C GLN A 115 -22.09 2.39 -10.62
N GLU A 116 -22.85 1.36 -11.01
CA GLU A 116 -22.35 -0.01 -11.17
C GLU A 116 -21.22 -0.06 -12.20
N ALA A 117 -21.44 0.50 -13.39
CA ALA A 117 -20.45 0.56 -14.46
C ALA A 117 -19.17 1.28 -14.01
N ARG A 118 -19.32 2.42 -13.32
CA ARG A 118 -18.19 3.19 -12.78
C ARG A 118 -17.40 2.39 -11.74
N LEU A 119 -18.07 1.72 -10.80
CA LEU A 119 -17.39 0.90 -9.78
C LEU A 119 -16.62 -0.26 -10.41
N ARG A 120 -17.18 -0.91 -11.44
CA ARG A 120 -16.48 -1.96 -12.21
C ARG A 120 -15.22 -1.41 -12.88
N ALA A 121 -15.32 -0.27 -13.57
CA ALA A 121 -14.17 0.37 -14.22
C ALA A 121 -13.07 0.71 -13.20
N ILE A 122 -13.43 1.30 -12.05
CA ILE A 122 -12.47 1.63 -10.98
C ILE A 122 -11.77 0.38 -10.46
N ILE A 123 -12.52 -0.70 -10.20
CA ILE A 123 -11.93 -1.95 -9.70
C ILE A 123 -10.92 -2.52 -10.71
N GLU A 124 -11.22 -2.48 -12.00
CA GLU A 124 -10.28 -2.92 -13.03
C GLU A 124 -9.05 -2.01 -13.09
N ASP A 125 -9.22 -0.69 -13.03
CA ASP A 125 -8.10 0.27 -12.99
C ASP A 125 -7.19 0.01 -11.79
N LEU A 126 -7.75 -0.18 -10.59
CA LEU A 126 -6.98 -0.46 -9.37
C LEU A 126 -6.19 -1.76 -9.48
N LYS A 127 -6.76 -2.81 -10.11
CA LYS A 127 -6.04 -4.07 -10.38
C LYS A 127 -4.85 -3.84 -11.31
N VAL A 128 -5.05 -3.10 -12.41
CA VAL A 128 -3.97 -2.78 -13.36
C VAL A 128 -2.86 -1.98 -12.69
N LEU A 129 -3.24 -1.05 -11.80
CA LEU A 129 -2.30 -0.24 -11.01
C LEU A 129 -1.68 -0.99 -9.82
N ASN A 130 -2.06 -2.25 -9.59
CA ASN A 130 -1.65 -3.05 -8.43
C ASN A 130 -1.94 -2.36 -7.08
N ILE A 131 -3.07 -1.66 -6.99
CA ILE A 131 -3.61 -1.03 -5.77
C ILE A 131 -4.67 -1.97 -5.18
N PRO A 132 -4.64 -2.27 -3.86
CA PRO A 132 -5.65 -3.12 -3.23
C PRO A 132 -7.08 -2.62 -3.42
N ILE A 133 -7.95 -3.49 -3.94
CA ILE A 133 -9.39 -3.20 -4.11
C ILE A 133 -10.14 -3.02 -2.79
N SER A 134 -9.53 -3.43 -1.67
CA SER A 134 -10.00 -3.21 -0.30
C SER A 134 -9.82 -1.77 0.19
N LEU A 135 -9.23 -0.89 -0.63
CA LEU A 135 -9.14 0.54 -0.34
C LEU A 135 -10.55 1.12 -0.14
N ASN A 136 -10.80 1.67 1.04
CA ASN A 136 -12.05 2.38 1.32
C ASN A 136 -11.94 3.83 0.83
N PRO A 137 -12.72 4.26 -0.17
CA PRO A 137 -12.66 5.63 -0.65
C PRO A 137 -13.09 6.66 0.39
N ASP A 138 -13.85 6.28 1.44
CA ASP A 138 -14.21 7.20 2.53
C ASP A 138 -13.00 7.59 3.40
N ASN A 139 -11.89 6.85 3.30
CA ASN A 139 -10.66 7.16 4.02
C ASN A 139 -9.72 8.07 3.21
N LEU A 140 -10.09 8.39 1.96
CA LEU A 140 -9.25 9.21 1.09
C LEU A 140 -9.50 10.70 1.31
N LYS A 141 -8.41 11.46 1.33
CA LYS A 141 -8.47 12.93 1.30
C LYS A 141 -8.74 13.44 -0.12
N ASP A 142 -9.18 14.68 -0.25
CA ASP A 142 -9.53 15.28 -1.54
C ASP A 142 -8.35 15.30 -2.54
N ASP A 143 -7.13 15.52 -2.05
CA ASP A 143 -5.90 15.48 -2.84
C ASP A 143 -5.52 14.06 -3.27
N GLU A 144 -5.74 13.06 -2.41
CA GLU A 144 -5.56 11.64 -2.72
C GLU A 144 -6.55 11.19 -3.80
N ILE A 145 -7.82 11.59 -3.67
CA ILE A 145 -8.87 11.35 -4.68
C ILE A 145 -8.49 12.00 -6.01
N LYS A 146 -8.02 13.25 -5.99
CA LYS A 146 -7.59 13.96 -7.21
C LYS A 146 -6.42 13.23 -7.88
N SER A 147 -5.46 12.76 -7.10
CA SER A 147 -4.29 12.04 -7.57
C SER A 147 -4.67 10.70 -8.22
N LEU A 148 -5.55 9.92 -7.57
CA LEU A 148 -6.09 8.68 -8.14
C LEU A 148 -6.85 8.93 -9.45
N ASN A 149 -7.71 9.96 -9.49
CA ASN A 149 -8.44 10.30 -10.72
C ASN A 149 -7.49 10.70 -11.86
N ASN A 150 -6.42 11.45 -11.57
CA ASN A 150 -5.43 11.81 -12.59
C ASN A 150 -4.74 10.57 -13.13
N LEU A 151 -4.35 9.63 -12.25
CA LEU A 151 -3.71 8.39 -12.65
C LEU A 151 -4.63 7.53 -13.54
N GLN A 152 -5.92 7.44 -13.21
CA GLN A 152 -6.92 6.78 -14.06
C GLN A 152 -7.05 7.49 -15.42
N ARG A 153 -7.07 8.83 -15.46
CA ARG A 153 -7.11 9.57 -16.73
C ARG A 153 -5.87 9.32 -17.58
N VAL A 154 -4.69 9.14 -16.98
CA VAL A 154 -3.49 8.76 -17.71
C VAL A 154 -3.63 7.33 -18.26
N LEU A 155 -4.13 6.39 -17.45
CA LEU A 155 -4.37 5.01 -17.85
C LEU A 155 -5.29 4.91 -19.07
N HIS A 156 -6.32 5.75 -19.12
CA HIS A 156 -7.30 5.81 -20.22
C HIS A 156 -6.90 6.76 -21.37
N ASN A 157 -5.69 7.33 -21.34
CA ASN A 157 -5.20 8.32 -22.32
C ASN A 157 -6.01 9.64 -22.41
N ASP A 158 -6.84 9.92 -21.40
CA ASP A 158 -7.58 11.18 -21.24
C ASP A 158 -6.71 12.33 -20.66
N LEU A 159 -5.50 11.99 -20.23
CA LEU A 159 -4.50 12.92 -19.73
C LEU A 159 -3.11 12.49 -20.22
N VAL A 160 -2.46 13.35 -21.00
CA VAL A 160 -1.06 13.17 -21.40
C VAL A 160 -0.18 13.91 -20.41
N VAL A 161 0.75 13.18 -19.79
CA VAL A 161 1.65 13.75 -18.78
C VAL A 161 2.93 14.24 -19.45
N LYS A 162 3.47 15.36 -18.95
CA LYS A 162 4.77 15.89 -19.36
C LYS A 162 5.64 16.07 -18.12
N PRO A 163 6.92 15.64 -18.13
CA PRO A 163 7.62 14.93 -19.22
C PRO A 163 7.04 13.52 -19.49
N LEU A 164 7.35 12.94 -20.66
CA LEU A 164 6.84 11.61 -21.07
C LEU A 164 7.36 10.48 -20.19
N ASP A 165 8.53 10.70 -19.57
CA ASP A 165 9.14 9.84 -18.57
C ASP A 165 9.13 10.55 -17.24
N GLN A 166 8.41 10.01 -16.26
CA GLN A 166 8.40 10.56 -14.92
C GLN A 166 8.10 9.51 -13.86
N HIS A 167 8.75 9.68 -12.71
CA HIS A 167 8.38 9.01 -11.47
C HIS A 167 7.23 9.78 -10.81
N VAL A 168 6.17 9.05 -10.45
CA VAL A 168 5.02 9.56 -9.71
C VAL A 168 4.88 8.79 -8.41
N ASN A 169 4.98 9.50 -7.30
CA ASN A 169 4.63 8.98 -5.99
C ASN A 169 3.20 9.37 -5.62
N MET A 170 2.51 8.49 -4.90
CA MET A 170 1.16 8.73 -4.43
C MET A 170 0.99 8.15 -3.04
N THR A 171 0.28 8.88 -2.17
CA THR A 171 -0.22 8.33 -0.92
C THR A 171 -1.73 8.16 -1.03
N LEU A 172 -2.23 6.98 -0.66
CA LEU A 172 -3.67 6.71 -0.57
C LEU A 172 -3.94 6.08 0.80
N ALA A 173 -4.75 6.74 1.63
CA ALA A 173 -5.09 6.26 2.98
C ALA A 173 -3.83 5.86 3.80
N SER A 174 -2.84 6.76 3.83
CA SER A 174 -1.55 6.58 4.52
C SER A 174 -0.66 5.43 3.99
N LYS A 175 -0.95 4.90 2.79
CA LYS A 175 -0.10 3.91 2.10
C LYS A 175 0.55 4.54 0.88
N LYS A 176 1.85 4.27 0.69
CA LYS A 176 2.64 4.79 -0.43
C LYS A 176 2.56 3.86 -1.63
N TYR A 177 2.56 4.46 -2.82
CA TYR A 177 2.61 3.80 -4.11
C TYR A 177 3.54 4.58 -5.01
N ASP A 178 4.41 3.88 -5.73
CA ASP A 178 5.30 4.47 -6.72
C ASP A 178 5.02 3.89 -8.10
N PHE A 179 4.97 4.80 -9.07
CA PHE A 179 4.70 4.51 -10.46
C PHE A 179 5.75 5.16 -11.35
N PHE A 180 6.17 4.45 -12.38
CA PHE A 180 6.86 5.04 -13.52
C PHE A 180 5.84 5.24 -14.63
N ILE A 181 5.78 6.45 -15.19
CA ILE A 181 4.99 6.73 -16.39
C ILE A 181 5.96 6.88 -17.55
N HIS A 182 5.80 6.03 -18.57
CA HIS A 182 6.57 6.04 -19.82
C HIS A 182 5.60 6.09 -21.00
N GLU A 183 5.57 7.20 -21.73
CA GLU A 183 4.67 7.39 -22.88
C GLU A 183 3.21 7.04 -22.55
N ASN A 184 2.71 7.59 -21.43
CA ASN A 184 1.37 7.30 -20.84
C ASN A 184 1.14 5.86 -20.35
N ARG A 185 2.13 4.96 -20.43
CA ARG A 185 2.05 3.65 -19.78
C ARG A 185 2.45 3.79 -18.32
N ILE A 186 1.56 3.35 -17.44
CA ILE A 186 1.79 3.39 -15.99
C ILE A 186 2.31 2.02 -15.56
N ILE A 187 3.47 2.02 -14.91
CA ILE A 187 4.13 0.82 -14.40
C ILE A 187 4.32 1.01 -12.91
N ASN A 188 3.64 0.21 -12.10
CA ASN A 188 3.86 0.20 -10.67
C ASN A 188 5.23 -0.43 -10.35
N TYR A 189 6.00 0.25 -9.48
CA TYR A 189 7.36 -0.15 -9.11
C TYR A 189 7.40 -1.59 -8.61
N PHE A 190 6.53 -1.97 -7.67
CA PHE A 190 6.49 -3.33 -7.12
C PHE A 190 5.65 -4.27 -7.98
N THR A 191 6.05 -4.41 -9.26
CA THR A 191 5.51 -5.42 -10.18
C THR A 191 6.60 -6.07 -11.03
N PRO A 192 6.41 -7.31 -11.52
CA PRO A 192 7.36 -7.95 -12.44
C PRO A 192 7.57 -7.19 -13.77
N ALA A 193 6.72 -6.20 -14.08
CA ALA A 193 6.87 -5.36 -15.27
C ALA A 193 7.93 -4.27 -15.08
N PHE A 194 8.12 -3.77 -13.86
CA PHE A 194 9.08 -2.69 -13.57
C PHE A 194 10.50 -2.95 -14.09
N PRO A 195 11.17 -4.07 -13.75
CA PRO A 195 12.52 -4.32 -14.25
C PRO A 195 12.61 -4.60 -15.75
N LYS A 196 11.48 -4.75 -16.46
CA LYS A 196 11.46 -4.91 -17.93
C LYS A 196 11.50 -3.58 -18.67
N HIS A 197 11.13 -2.49 -18.00
CA HIS A 197 10.98 -1.17 -18.59
C HIS A 197 11.91 -0.14 -17.96
N TYR A 198 12.45 -0.43 -16.77
CA TYR A 198 13.35 0.44 -16.07
C TYR A 198 14.65 -0.30 -15.76
N ILE A 199 15.77 0.36 -16.09
CA ILE A 199 17.12 -0.15 -15.89
C ILE A 199 17.85 0.86 -15.04
N VAL A 200 18.53 0.39 -14.00
CA VAL A 200 19.50 1.18 -13.26
C VAL A 200 20.88 0.75 -13.70
N GLN A 201 21.74 1.72 -14.01
CA GLN A 201 23.12 1.50 -14.41
C GLN A 201 24.03 2.27 -13.46
N ILE A 202 25.13 1.62 -13.08
CA ILE A 202 26.24 2.26 -12.39
C ILE A 202 27.52 1.96 -13.17
N ASP A 203 28.44 2.90 -13.19
CA ASP A 203 29.73 2.73 -13.85
C ASP A 203 30.68 1.93 -12.94
N ASP A 204 31.38 0.95 -13.51
CA ASP A 204 32.50 0.29 -12.82
C ASP A 204 33.75 1.18 -12.79
N GLU A 205 34.82 0.75 -12.12
CA GLU A 205 36.09 1.50 -12.02
C GLU A 205 36.68 1.93 -13.38
N LYS A 206 36.33 1.23 -14.46
CA LYS A 206 36.79 1.51 -15.83
C LYS A 206 35.80 2.38 -16.61
N GLY A 207 34.73 2.86 -15.97
CA GLY A 207 33.67 3.63 -16.61
C GLY A 207 32.72 2.79 -17.46
N ASN A 208 32.71 1.46 -17.32
CA ASN A 208 31.78 0.64 -18.08
C ASN A 208 30.44 0.52 -17.34
N PRO A 209 29.32 0.77 -18.01
CA PRO A 209 28.01 0.68 -17.39
C PRO A 209 27.69 -0.78 -17.04
N THR A 210 27.36 -1.02 -15.77
CA THR A 210 26.87 -2.30 -15.27
C THR A 210 25.43 -2.14 -14.83
N ILE A 211 24.55 -3.02 -15.34
CA ILE A 211 23.14 -3.04 -14.95
C ILE A 211 23.02 -3.62 -13.55
N VAL A 212 22.31 -2.92 -12.68
CA VAL A 212 21.97 -3.36 -11.32
C VAL A 212 20.47 -3.51 -11.17
N ASN A 213 20.06 -4.16 -10.09
CA ASN A 213 18.65 -4.39 -9.82
C ASN A 213 17.92 -3.05 -9.64
N PRO A 214 16.91 -2.70 -10.46
CA PRO A 214 16.24 -1.40 -10.40
C PRO A 214 15.50 -1.13 -9.09
N TYR A 215 15.18 -2.16 -8.31
CA TYR A 215 14.58 -2.00 -6.99
C TYR A 215 15.51 -1.32 -5.97
N THR A 216 16.82 -1.23 -6.23
CA THR A 216 17.76 -0.50 -5.37
C THR A 216 17.48 1.00 -5.34
N GLY A 217 16.76 1.54 -6.33
CA GLY A 217 16.27 2.92 -6.31
C GLY A 217 15.19 3.18 -5.25
N ILE A 218 14.65 2.14 -4.61
CA ILE A 218 13.64 2.23 -3.55
C ILE A 218 14.22 1.65 -2.27
N TYR A 219 14.69 2.53 -1.38
CA TYR A 219 15.50 2.13 -0.23
C TYR A 219 15.02 2.74 1.10
N GLU A 220 13.88 3.43 1.10
CA GLU A 220 13.32 4.02 2.32
C GLU A 220 11.80 3.83 2.40
N ASN A 221 11.32 3.74 3.65
CA ASN A 221 9.91 3.64 4.00
C ASN A 221 9.23 2.44 3.34
N LEU A 222 9.94 1.32 3.15
CA LEU A 222 9.43 0.12 2.47
C LEU A 222 8.19 -0.46 3.17
N GLU A 223 8.07 -0.26 4.49
CA GLU A 223 6.90 -0.64 5.30
C GLU A 223 5.62 0.11 4.93
N GLN A 224 5.74 1.29 4.31
CA GLN A 224 4.60 2.09 3.87
C GLN A 224 4.02 1.62 2.53
N TYR A 225 4.74 0.78 1.78
CA TYR A 225 4.30 0.25 0.49
C TYR A 225 3.53 -1.06 0.68
N PRO A 226 2.22 -1.09 0.40
CA PRO A 226 1.39 -2.27 0.66
C PRO A 226 1.66 -3.41 -0.33
N ASN A 227 2.31 -3.11 -1.45
CA ASN A 227 2.67 -4.04 -2.51
C ASN A 227 4.17 -4.41 -2.50
N PHE A 228 4.94 -3.95 -1.51
CA PHE A 228 6.32 -4.38 -1.33
C PHE A 228 6.40 -5.90 -1.15
N SER A 229 7.29 -6.52 -1.92
CA SER A 229 7.48 -7.97 -1.92
C SER A 229 8.97 -8.29 -1.98
N ILE A 230 9.48 -8.93 -0.92
CA ILE A 230 10.86 -9.41 -0.86
C ILE A 230 11.14 -10.33 -2.05
N ASP A 231 10.23 -11.27 -2.35
CA ASP A 231 10.40 -12.23 -3.44
C ASP A 231 10.56 -11.53 -4.80
N LEU A 232 9.82 -10.46 -5.01
CA LEU A 232 9.92 -9.66 -6.23
C LEU A 232 11.28 -8.95 -6.32
N VAL A 233 11.71 -8.35 -5.21
CA VAL A 233 12.99 -7.62 -5.14
C VAL A 233 14.15 -8.58 -5.33
N ILE A 234 14.19 -9.71 -4.60
CA ILE A 234 15.24 -10.74 -4.69
C ILE A 234 15.38 -11.33 -6.08
N LYS A 235 14.29 -11.51 -6.83
CA LYS A 235 14.36 -12.05 -8.21
C LYS A 235 15.26 -11.21 -9.11
N GLY A 236 15.38 -9.90 -8.89
CA GLY A 236 16.32 -9.05 -9.62
C GLY A 236 17.78 -9.16 -9.16
N PHE A 237 18.06 -9.88 -8.07
CA PHE A 237 19.41 -10.18 -7.54
C PHE A 237 19.90 -11.60 -7.92
N GLY A 238 19.38 -12.20 -8.99
CA GLY A 238 19.81 -13.52 -9.45
C GLY A 238 21.20 -13.51 -10.08
N ASP A 239 21.40 -12.60 -11.03
CA ASP A 239 22.48 -12.68 -12.05
C ASP A 239 23.47 -11.50 -12.02
N ALA A 240 23.52 -10.70 -10.95
CA ALA A 240 24.40 -9.53 -10.93
C ALA A 240 25.88 -9.94 -10.70
N PRO A 241 26.85 -9.20 -11.30
CA PRO A 241 28.28 -9.48 -11.16
C PRO A 241 28.81 -9.00 -9.79
N TYR A 242 28.47 -9.75 -8.74
CA TYR A 242 28.82 -9.43 -7.35
C TYR A 242 30.32 -9.45 -7.06
N ASP A 243 31.11 -10.11 -7.92
CA ASP A 243 32.56 -10.22 -7.86
C ASP A 243 33.28 -8.90 -8.10
N LYS A 244 32.61 -7.92 -8.70
CA LYS A 244 33.12 -6.56 -8.86
C LYS A 244 32.99 -5.75 -7.55
N PRO A 245 34.08 -5.22 -6.97
CA PRO A 245 34.05 -4.48 -5.70
C PRO A 245 33.10 -3.28 -5.69
N GLU A 246 32.96 -2.55 -6.80
CA GLU A 246 32.10 -1.38 -6.90
C GLU A 246 30.61 -1.78 -6.84
N ILE A 247 30.27 -2.88 -7.50
CA ILE A 247 28.93 -3.47 -7.49
C ILE A 247 28.61 -4.02 -6.10
N ALA A 248 29.57 -4.71 -5.47
CA ALA A 248 29.44 -5.18 -4.10
C ALA A 248 29.23 -4.01 -3.13
N ASN A 249 29.98 -2.92 -3.28
CA ASN A 249 29.85 -1.72 -2.46
C ASN A 249 28.50 -1.01 -2.68
N TYR A 250 28.03 -0.90 -3.92
CA TYR A 250 26.71 -0.33 -4.23
C TYR A 250 25.58 -1.10 -3.54
N TYR A 251 25.58 -2.42 -3.64
CA TYR A 251 24.58 -3.25 -2.96
C TYR A 251 24.76 -3.26 -1.44
N ASN A 252 25.99 -3.13 -0.93
CA ASN A 252 26.23 -2.93 0.49
C ASN A 252 25.64 -1.61 0.99
N GLN A 253 25.71 -0.53 0.21
CA GLN A 253 25.01 0.72 0.55
C GLN A 253 23.50 0.51 0.60
N TYR A 254 22.94 -0.23 -0.34
CA TYR A 254 21.51 -0.59 -0.29
C TYR A 254 21.18 -1.41 0.96
N VAL A 255 22.01 -2.37 1.35
CA VAL A 255 21.87 -3.13 2.62
C VAL A 255 21.85 -2.20 3.82
N LEU A 256 22.74 -1.21 3.87
CA LEU A 256 22.78 -0.23 4.97
C LEU A 256 21.51 0.62 5.01
N ASN A 257 20.99 1.07 3.87
CA ASN A 257 19.72 1.79 3.81
C ASN A 257 18.55 0.92 4.32
N LEU A 258 18.52 -0.38 3.98
CA LEU A 258 17.54 -1.33 4.52
C LEU A 258 17.66 -1.49 6.05
N LEU A 259 18.87 -1.42 6.61
CA LEU A 259 19.05 -1.45 8.07
C LEU A 259 18.49 -0.19 8.73
N LEU A 260 18.70 1.01 8.17
CA LEU A 260 18.06 2.23 8.67
C LEU A 260 16.54 2.12 8.60
N ASP A 261 16.01 1.56 7.52
CA ASP A 261 14.57 1.40 7.34
C ASP A 261 13.98 0.41 8.34
N PHE A 262 14.70 -0.67 8.64
CA PHE A 262 14.38 -1.57 9.74
C PHE A 262 14.44 -0.87 11.09
N ASP A 263 15.48 -0.09 11.39
CA ASP A 263 15.62 0.58 12.69
C ASP A 263 14.48 1.59 12.95
N ARG A 264 13.90 2.17 11.88
CA ARG A 264 12.72 3.04 11.95
C ARG A 264 11.41 2.28 12.10
N SER A 265 11.22 1.20 11.32
CA SER A 265 9.93 0.52 11.16
C SER A 265 9.74 -0.70 12.08
N GLY A 266 10.83 -1.36 12.47
CA GLY A 266 10.82 -2.67 13.11
C GLY A 266 10.36 -3.83 12.20
N GLU A 267 10.20 -3.61 10.90
CA GLU A 267 9.63 -4.61 9.99
C GLU A 267 10.65 -5.71 9.64
N ALA A 268 10.46 -6.91 10.21
CA ALA A 268 11.37 -8.04 10.08
C ALA A 268 11.62 -8.48 8.62
N LYS A 269 10.66 -8.24 7.73
CA LYS A 269 10.81 -8.49 6.29
C LYS A 269 11.94 -7.67 5.65
N ILE A 270 12.12 -6.43 6.08
CA ILE A 270 13.18 -5.54 5.57
C ILE A 270 14.55 -6.05 6.02
N LEU A 271 14.68 -6.44 7.31
CA LEU A 271 15.92 -7.04 7.83
C LEU A 271 16.27 -8.36 7.12
N SER A 272 15.26 -9.17 6.82
CA SER A 272 15.45 -10.42 6.06
C SER A 272 15.97 -10.15 4.65
N LEU A 273 15.46 -9.12 3.97
CA LEU A 273 15.96 -8.69 2.67
C LEU A 273 17.43 -8.23 2.75
N ALA A 274 17.77 -7.43 3.76
CA ALA A 274 19.13 -6.95 4.00
C ALA A 274 20.11 -8.12 4.18
N GLU A 275 19.76 -9.13 4.98
CA GLU A 275 20.59 -10.33 5.18
C GLU A 275 20.81 -11.10 3.87
N ILE A 276 19.75 -11.30 3.08
CA ILE A 276 19.82 -12.05 1.82
C ILE A 276 20.74 -11.35 0.81
N ILE A 277 20.62 -10.03 0.67
CA ILE A 277 21.46 -9.26 -0.25
C ILE A 277 22.90 -9.23 0.25
N PHE A 278 23.11 -9.02 1.56
CA PHE A 278 24.44 -8.97 2.15
C PHE A 278 25.24 -10.27 1.92
N LYS A 279 24.62 -11.44 2.10
CA LYS A 279 25.26 -12.75 1.84
C LYS A 279 25.76 -12.91 0.39
N LYS A 280 25.18 -12.18 -0.57
CA LYS A 280 25.64 -12.22 -1.97
C LYS A 280 26.89 -11.39 -2.21
N VAL A 281 27.14 -10.37 -1.38
CA VAL A 281 28.22 -9.38 -1.60
C VAL A 281 29.33 -9.45 -0.57
N GLU A 282 29.12 -10.07 0.60
CA GLU A 282 30.04 -10.03 1.74
C GLU A 282 31.47 -10.49 1.41
N ASN A 283 31.63 -11.44 0.50
CA ASN A 283 32.95 -11.97 0.11
C ASN A 283 33.76 -11.02 -0.79
N ASN A 284 33.11 -10.01 -1.38
CA ASN A 284 33.72 -9.05 -2.30
C ASN A 284 33.85 -7.65 -1.66
N LEU A 285 33.59 -7.54 -0.35
CA LEU A 285 33.82 -6.33 0.44
C LEU A 285 35.15 -6.42 1.21
N PRO A 286 35.73 -5.28 1.62
CA PRO A 286 36.82 -5.28 2.60
C PRO A 286 36.42 -6.08 3.85
N ARG A 287 37.34 -6.90 4.35
CA ARG A 287 37.08 -7.87 5.42
C ARG A 287 36.49 -7.23 6.67
N GLU A 288 37.00 -6.06 7.04
CA GLU A 288 36.57 -5.29 8.19
C GLU A 288 35.12 -4.82 8.04
N ILE A 289 34.76 -4.30 6.86
CA ILE A 289 33.40 -3.85 6.53
C ILE A 289 32.43 -5.04 6.52
N ALA A 290 32.81 -6.15 5.88
CA ALA A 290 32.00 -7.37 5.88
C ALA A 290 31.77 -7.88 7.31
N THR A 291 32.81 -7.86 8.15
CA THR A 291 32.71 -8.30 9.55
C THR A 291 31.75 -7.41 10.35
N ILE A 292 31.89 -6.09 10.23
CA ILE A 292 31.01 -5.11 10.91
C ILE A 292 29.56 -5.27 10.45
N ASN A 293 29.31 -5.31 9.13
CA ASN A 293 27.96 -5.36 8.60
C ASN A 293 27.27 -6.71 8.89
N SER A 294 28.01 -7.83 8.82
CA SER A 294 27.51 -9.15 9.23
C SER A 294 27.10 -9.15 10.71
N ALA A 295 27.92 -8.55 11.58
CA ALA A 295 27.62 -8.45 13.00
C ALA A 295 26.43 -7.52 13.27
N GLN A 296 26.34 -6.38 12.59
CA GLN A 296 25.20 -5.47 12.67
C GLN A 296 23.87 -6.15 12.32
N ILE A 297 23.85 -6.94 11.24
CA ILE A 297 22.68 -7.70 10.82
C ILE A 297 22.32 -8.75 11.88
N LYS A 298 23.31 -9.57 12.31
CA LYS A 298 23.10 -10.61 13.33
C LYS A 298 22.56 -10.03 14.63
N LYS A 299 23.12 -8.92 15.10
CA LYS A 299 22.67 -8.26 16.33
C LYS A 299 21.22 -7.81 16.26
N ARG A 300 20.75 -7.30 15.10
CA ARG A 300 19.34 -6.96 14.89
C ARG A 300 18.43 -8.18 14.81
N ILE A 301 18.92 -9.31 14.27
CA ILE A 301 18.16 -10.56 14.18
C ILE A 301 17.98 -11.21 15.55
N SER A 302 19.06 -11.38 16.32
CA SER A 302 19.06 -12.18 17.56
C SER A 302 19.09 -11.35 18.84
N GLY A 303 19.23 -10.03 18.76
CA GLY A 303 19.46 -9.13 19.91
C GLY A 303 20.87 -9.22 20.51
N ILE A 304 21.51 -10.39 20.43
CA ILE A 304 22.85 -10.66 20.97
C ILE A 304 23.78 -11.26 19.92
N LEU A 305 25.07 -10.97 20.03
CA LEU A 305 26.11 -11.57 19.18
C LEU A 305 26.65 -12.86 19.80
N GLY A 306 26.79 -13.90 18.96
CA GLY A 306 27.46 -15.13 19.35
C GLY A 306 28.98 -14.95 19.50
N LEU A 307 29.62 -15.87 20.22
CA LEU A 307 31.07 -15.84 20.51
C LEU A 307 31.95 -15.75 19.27
N SER A 308 31.57 -16.38 18.15
CA SER A 308 32.34 -16.31 16.90
C SER A 308 32.35 -14.90 16.32
N ALA A 309 31.19 -14.21 16.33
CA ALA A 309 31.07 -12.83 15.85
C ALA A 309 31.85 -11.86 16.76
N LEU A 310 31.76 -12.04 18.07
CA LEU A 310 32.53 -11.24 19.03
C LEU A 310 34.05 -11.41 18.80
N LYS A 311 34.52 -12.65 18.63
CA LYS A 311 35.94 -12.93 18.34
C LYS A 311 36.42 -12.28 17.04
N SER A 312 35.58 -12.21 16.00
CA SER A 312 35.95 -11.52 14.76
C SER A 312 36.00 -10.00 14.89
N LEU A 313 35.30 -9.41 15.87
CA LEU A 313 35.28 -7.96 16.10
C LEU A 313 36.47 -7.47 16.94
N ILE A 314 37.00 -8.29 17.84
CA ILE A 314 38.11 -7.90 18.74
C ILE A 314 39.31 -7.31 17.96
N PRO A 315 39.82 -7.92 16.88
CA PRO A 315 40.95 -7.33 16.15
C PRO A 315 40.66 -5.95 15.53
N LEU A 316 39.39 -5.61 15.32
CA LEU A 316 38.99 -4.34 14.71
C LEU A 316 39.05 -3.17 15.70
N THR A 317 39.12 -3.42 17.00
CA THR A 317 39.30 -2.36 18.01
C THR A 317 40.66 -1.67 17.90
N ASP A 318 41.63 -2.33 17.26
CA ASP A 318 42.98 -1.80 17.01
C ASP A 318 43.15 -1.26 15.58
N SER A 319 42.07 -1.14 14.80
CA SER A 319 42.10 -0.62 13.43
C SER A 319 42.70 0.79 13.36
N LYS A 320 43.38 1.16 12.27
CA LYS A 320 43.83 2.56 12.09
C LYS A 320 42.68 3.51 11.72
N ASP A 321 41.57 2.95 11.23
CA ASP A 321 40.37 3.69 10.88
C ASP A 321 39.49 3.87 12.13
N GLN A 322 39.29 5.12 12.52
CA GLN A 322 38.52 5.48 13.71
C GLN A 322 37.04 5.07 13.62
N LEU A 323 36.46 5.03 12.41
CA LEU A 323 35.07 4.61 12.19
C LEU A 323 34.94 3.09 12.37
N ILE A 324 35.92 2.32 11.89
CA ILE A 324 35.99 0.87 12.11
C ILE A 324 36.15 0.56 13.60
N GLN A 325 37.05 1.28 14.30
CA GLN A 325 37.22 1.13 15.75
C GLN A 325 35.91 1.41 16.49
N PHE A 326 35.27 2.55 16.18
CA PHE A 326 34.00 2.94 16.79
C PHE A 326 32.92 1.87 16.59
N ALA A 327 32.73 1.42 15.35
CA ALA A 327 31.76 0.37 15.04
C ALA A 327 32.04 -0.94 15.77
N ALA A 328 33.31 -1.34 15.90
CA ALA A 328 33.71 -2.52 16.64
C ALA A 328 33.33 -2.39 18.13
N PHE A 329 33.65 -1.27 18.78
CA PHE A 329 33.30 -1.02 20.18
C PHE A 329 31.77 -0.99 20.42
N VAL A 330 31.01 -0.42 19.49
CA VAL A 330 29.52 -0.43 19.54
C VAL A 330 28.99 -1.85 19.49
N LEU A 331 29.51 -2.68 18.59
CA LEU A 331 29.05 -4.07 18.44
C LEU A 331 29.48 -4.96 19.63
N LEU A 332 30.63 -4.66 20.23
CA LEU A 332 31.14 -5.30 21.45
C LEU A 332 30.49 -4.76 22.74
N GLU A 333 29.61 -3.77 22.65
CA GLU A 333 28.91 -3.15 23.79
C GLU A 333 29.84 -2.51 24.83
N GLN A 334 31.00 -2.01 24.40
CA GLN A 334 31.97 -1.34 25.27
C GLN A 334 31.62 0.16 25.42
N LYS A 335 30.59 0.46 26.22
CA LYS A 335 30.02 1.82 26.37
C LYS A 335 31.06 2.91 26.64
N GLU A 336 32.02 2.66 27.51
CA GLU A 336 33.07 3.64 27.87
C GLU A 336 33.95 4.01 26.67
N GLU A 337 34.37 3.01 25.89
CA GLU A 337 35.16 3.22 24.68
C GLU A 337 34.34 3.90 23.58
N VAL A 338 33.06 3.54 23.41
CA VAL A 338 32.15 4.21 22.47
C VAL A 338 32.03 5.71 22.77
N LEU A 339 31.82 6.07 24.04
CA LEU A 339 31.73 7.46 24.48
C LEU A 339 33.01 8.24 24.22
N LYS A 340 34.16 7.64 24.57
CA LYS A 340 35.48 8.25 24.33
C LYS A 340 35.69 8.53 22.85
N ARG A 341 35.45 7.55 21.98
CA ARG A 341 35.60 7.71 20.53
C ARG A 341 34.62 8.72 19.95
N TRP A 342 33.38 8.74 20.43
CA TRP A 342 32.40 9.73 20.00
C TRP A 342 32.83 11.17 20.34
N GLN A 343 33.43 11.39 21.51
CA GLN A 343 33.95 12.69 21.92
C GLN A 343 35.20 13.11 21.13
N ASP A 344 35.99 12.15 20.65
CA ASP A 344 37.16 12.40 19.80
C ASP A 344 36.77 12.78 18.35
N PHE A 345 35.55 12.47 17.91
CA PHE A 345 35.05 12.84 16.58
C PHE A 345 34.82 14.36 16.46
N SER A 346 35.14 14.89 15.28
CA SER A 346 34.75 16.25 14.91
C SER A 346 33.22 16.36 14.79
N PRO A 347 32.64 17.58 14.89
CA PRO A 347 31.20 17.78 14.67
C PRO A 347 30.71 17.26 13.32
N ASP A 348 31.54 17.36 12.28
CA ASP A 348 31.20 16.85 10.94
C ASP A 348 31.17 15.31 10.92
N GLN A 349 32.17 14.66 11.54
CA GLN A 349 32.20 13.20 11.68
C GLN A 349 31.01 12.68 12.50
N GLN A 350 30.64 13.38 13.58
CA GLN A 350 29.45 13.04 14.36
C GLN A 350 28.16 13.19 13.54
N THR A 351 28.09 14.20 12.68
CA THR A 351 26.94 14.42 11.80
C THR A 351 26.85 13.31 10.75
N GLU A 352 27.95 13.00 10.09
CA GLU A 352 28.02 11.91 9.11
C GLU A 352 27.69 10.56 9.75
N MET A 353 28.27 10.25 10.92
CA MET A 353 28.05 8.97 11.60
C MET A 353 26.58 8.72 11.94
N LYS A 354 25.79 9.77 12.22
CA LYS A 354 24.35 9.64 12.51
C LYS A 354 23.55 9.10 11.33
N GLU A 355 24.04 9.25 10.11
CA GLU A 355 23.41 8.71 8.89
C GLU A 355 23.70 7.21 8.70
N TRP A 356 24.63 6.61 9.46
CA TRP A 356 24.97 5.20 9.34
C TRP A 356 24.16 4.33 10.31
N PRO A 357 23.73 3.12 9.89
CA PRO A 357 22.95 2.22 10.76
C PRO A 357 23.64 1.86 12.08
N ILE A 358 24.98 1.86 12.11
CA ILE A 358 25.72 1.53 13.33
C ILE A 358 25.41 2.52 14.46
N PHE A 359 25.10 3.78 14.13
CA PHE A 359 24.77 4.80 15.12
C PHE A 359 23.48 4.49 15.88
N HIS A 360 22.50 3.85 15.25
CA HIS A 360 21.27 3.44 15.95
C HIS A 360 21.54 2.43 17.07
N LEU A 361 22.60 1.61 16.94
CA LEU A 361 23.07 0.72 18.00
C LEU A 361 23.92 1.46 19.04
N ALA A 362 24.58 2.55 18.64
CA ALA A 362 25.43 3.37 19.51
C ALA A 362 24.64 4.39 20.34
N ALA A 363 23.52 4.91 19.84
CA ALA A 363 22.77 5.99 20.44
C ALA A 363 22.41 5.76 21.93
N PRO A 364 21.95 4.55 22.36
CA PRO A 364 21.69 4.27 23.77
C PRO A 364 22.95 4.24 24.66
N MET A 365 24.13 4.12 24.06
CA MET A 365 25.42 4.15 24.76
C MET A 365 25.95 5.58 24.91
N ILE A 366 25.53 6.49 24.03
CA ILE A 366 25.96 7.89 23.97
C ILE A 366 25.04 8.81 24.77
N SER A 367 23.75 8.50 24.82
CA SER A 367 22.76 9.13 25.72
C SER A 367 23.02 8.77 27.18
#